data_AF-A0A2V7RWJ9-F1
#
_entry.id   AF-A0A2V7RWJ9-F1
#
_cell.length_a   1.000
_cell.length_b   1.000
_cell.length_c   1.000
_cell.angle_alpha   90.00
_cell.angle_beta   90.00
_cell.angle_gamma   90.00
#
_symmetry.space_group_name_H-M   'P 1'
#
loop_
_entity.id
_entity.type
_entity.pdbx_description
1 polymer ?
#
loop_
_entity_poly.entity_id
_entity_poly.type
_entity_poly.pdbx_seq_one_letter_code
_entity_poly.pdbx_strand_id
1 'polypeptide(L)' 'MATLFGSGIKRREDPRLITGKATYTDDVKLPGLLYASVLRSTYAHARLKTVDVAKAKQAAGVVAVYAGADIK' A
#
# COMPACT_ATOMS: atom_id res chain seq x y z
N MET A 1 -1.23 44.05 -13.98
CA MET A 1 -1.67 42.63 -13.89
C MET A 1 -0.43 41.77 -13.77
N ALA A 2 -0.37 40.84 -12.81
CA ALA A 2 0.73 39.89 -12.76
C ALA A 2 0.60 38.88 -13.91
N THR A 3 1.65 38.72 -14.70
CA THR A 3 1.69 37.75 -15.80
C THR A 3 1.78 36.34 -15.22
N LEU A 4 0.74 35.52 -15.42
CA LEU A 4 0.67 34.15 -14.92
C LEU A 4 1.48 33.16 -15.78
N PHE A 5 1.51 33.37 -17.09
CA PHE A 5 2.22 32.51 -18.03
C PHE A 5 3.66 33.00 -18.24
N GLY A 6 4.63 32.10 -18.12
CA GLY A 6 6.06 32.42 -18.29
C GLY A 6 6.74 33.04 -17.06
N SER A 7 6.03 33.20 -15.93
CA SER A 7 6.61 33.71 -14.68
C SER A 7 6.98 32.57 -13.70
N GLY A 8 8.06 32.78 -12.93
CA GLY A 8 8.56 31.84 -11.93
C GLY A 8 7.76 31.84 -10.63
N ILE A 9 6.49 31.46 -10.69
CA ILE A 9 5.61 31.42 -9.51
C ILE A 9 6.02 30.25 -8.60
N LYS A 10 6.15 30.53 -7.29
CA LYS A 10 6.45 29.49 -6.29
C LYS A 10 5.31 28.49 -6.17
N ARG A 11 5.65 27.23 -5.96
CA ARG A 11 4.65 26.16 -5.83
C ARG A 11 3.84 26.34 -4.55
N ARG A 12 2.53 26.12 -4.65
CA ARG A 12 1.61 26.21 -3.51
C ARG A 12 1.79 25.04 -2.55
N GLU A 13 2.26 23.92 -3.07
CA GLU A 13 2.38 22.65 -2.37
C GLU A 13 3.62 22.61 -1.47
N ASP A 14 4.67 23.37 -1.81
CA ASP A 14 5.96 23.35 -1.11
C ASP A 14 5.83 23.41 0.41
N PRO A 15 5.07 24.37 1.01
CA PRO A 15 5.02 24.48 2.46
C PRO A 15 4.57 23.21 3.18
N ARG A 16 3.62 22.43 2.63
CA ARG A 16 3.19 21.18 3.25
C ARG A 16 4.12 20.01 2.92
N LEU A 17 4.67 19.98 1.70
CA LEU A 17 5.56 18.90 1.25
C LEU A 17 6.90 18.92 1.97
N ILE A 18 7.46 20.09 2.28
CA ILE A 18 8.81 20.22 2.87
C ILE A 18 8.80 20.32 4.40
N THR A 19 7.63 20.28 5.04
CA THR A 19 7.49 20.40 6.50
C THR A 19 6.90 19.15 7.17
N GLY A 20 6.75 18.05 6.41
CA GLY A 20 6.13 16.83 6.93
C GLY A 20 4.64 16.97 7.23
N LYS A 21 3.98 17.98 6.67
CA LYS A 21 2.53 18.24 6.85
C LYS A 21 1.68 17.75 5.67
N ALA A 22 2.31 17.24 4.63
CA ALA A 22 1.60 16.54 3.58
C ALA A 22 1.07 15.20 4.12
N THR A 23 0.00 14.71 3.50
CA THR A 23 -0.58 13.41 3.81
C THR A 23 -0.47 12.54 2.57
N TYR A 24 0.21 11.42 2.71
CA TYR A 24 0.32 10.35 1.75
C TYR A 24 -0.54 9.16 2.20
N THR A 25 -0.65 8.14 1.35
CA THR A 25 -1.50 6.98 1.63
C THR A 25 -1.14 6.25 2.92
N ASP A 26 0.14 6.18 3.27
CA ASP A 26 0.63 5.48 4.46
C ASP A 26 0.53 6.34 5.75
N ASP A 27 0.26 7.64 5.62
CA ASP A 27 0.01 8.53 6.77
C ASP A 27 -1.42 8.37 7.31
N VAL A 28 -2.32 7.78 6.52
CA VAL A 28 -3.74 7.61 6.87
C VAL A 28 -3.88 6.58 7.99
N LYS A 29 -4.52 6.98 9.08
CA LYS A 29 -4.87 6.09 10.21
C LYS A 29 -6.37 6.10 10.41
N LEU A 30 -6.97 4.92 10.38
CA LEU A 30 -8.41 4.71 10.61
C LEU A 30 -8.61 3.69 11.75
N PRO A 31 -9.69 3.82 12.55
CA PRO A 31 -10.04 2.78 13.51
C PRO A 31 -10.21 1.43 12.82
N GLY A 32 -9.51 0.40 13.31
CA GLY A 32 -9.57 -0.95 12.75
C GLY A 32 -8.82 -1.13 11.42
N LEU A 33 -7.97 -0.19 11.01
CA LEU A 33 -7.10 -0.35 9.83
C LEU A 33 -6.26 -1.64 9.94
N LEU A 34 -6.33 -2.50 8.92
CA LEU A 34 -5.52 -3.71 8.79
C LEU A 34 -4.42 -3.51 7.76
N TYR A 35 -3.39 -4.37 7.85
CA TYR A 35 -2.28 -4.42 6.90
C TYR A 35 -2.36 -5.70 6.08
N ALA A 36 -2.01 -5.59 4.80
CA ALA A 36 -1.89 -6.74 3.91
C ALA A 36 -0.43 -6.94 3.51
N SER A 37 -0.01 -8.20 3.44
CA SER A 37 1.27 -8.61 2.88
C SER A 37 1.05 -9.72 1.87
N VAL A 38 1.86 -9.73 0.81
CA VAL A 38 1.72 -10.67 -0.31
C VAL A 38 2.93 -11.58 -0.36
N LEU A 39 2.71 -12.88 -0.12
CA LEU A 39 3.71 -13.90 -0.42
C LEU A 39 3.83 -14.05 -1.95
N ARG A 40 5.04 -13.93 -2.46
CA ARG A 40 5.33 -13.98 -3.90
C ARG A 40 6.03 -15.29 -4.28
N SER A 41 5.88 -15.68 -5.54
CA SER A 41 6.60 -16.83 -6.10
C SER A 41 8.10 -16.59 -6.04
N THR A 42 8.85 -17.61 -5.64
CA THR A 42 10.32 -17.67 -5.75
C THR A 42 10.77 -18.23 -7.09
N TYR A 43 9.84 -18.71 -7.93
CA TYR A 43 10.10 -19.22 -9.27
C TYR A 43 9.60 -18.23 -10.32
N ALA A 44 10.40 -18.00 -11.37
CA ALA A 44 10.03 -17.15 -12.50
C ALA A 44 8.84 -17.72 -13.29
N HIS A 45 8.78 -19.05 -13.43
CA HIS A 45 7.68 -19.77 -14.07
C HIS A 45 7.50 -21.15 -13.43
N ALA A 46 6.33 -21.43 -12.87
CA ALA A 46 6.02 -22.70 -12.23
C ALA A 46 4.51 -22.94 -12.20
N ARG A 47 4.11 -24.22 -12.14
CA ARG A 47 2.74 -24.60 -11.79
C ARG A 47 2.64 -24.70 -10.26
N LEU A 48 1.80 -23.87 -9.65
CA LEU A 48 1.49 -23.97 -8.22
C LEU A 48 0.61 -25.22 -8.00
N LYS A 49 1.17 -26.26 -7.36
CA LYS A 49 0.42 -27.50 -7.08
C LYS A 49 -0.49 -27.33 -5.87
N THR A 50 0.07 -26.87 -4.76
CA THR A 50 -0.63 -26.69 -3.49
C THR A 50 -0.05 -25.48 -2.75
N VAL A 51 -0.86 -24.88 -1.90
CA VAL A 51 -0.43 -23.89 -0.91
C VAL A 51 -1.12 -24.21 0.41
N ASP A 52 -0.34 -24.43 1.47
CA ASP A 52 -0.86 -24.63 2.81
C ASP A 52 -0.80 -23.31 3.58
N VAL A 53 -1.97 -22.82 3.97
CA VAL A 53 -2.15 -21.56 4.72
C VAL A 53 -2.57 -21.79 6.16
N ALA A 54 -2.65 -23.04 6.64
CA ALA A 54 -3.21 -23.36 7.96
C ALA A 54 -2.46 -22.67 9.11
N LYS A 55 -1.12 -22.72 9.08
CA LYS A 55 -0.29 -22.06 10.10
C LYS A 55 -0.44 -20.54 10.07
N ALA A 56 -0.49 -19.95 8.87
CA ALA A 56 -0.67 -18.51 8.72
C ALA A 56 -2.02 -18.05 9.28
N LYS A 57 -3.10 -18.80 9.01
CA LYS A 57 -4.44 -18.51 9.55
C LYS A 57 -4.52 -18.59 11.08
N GLN A 58 -3.64 -19.35 11.73
CA GLN A 58 -3.61 -19.53 13.18
C GLN A 58 -2.64 -18.56 13.89
N ALA A 59 -1.85 -17.79 13.14
CA ALA A 59 -0.89 -16.86 13.74
C ALA A 59 -1.62 -15.70 14.45
N ALA A 60 -1.11 -15.33 15.63
CA ALA A 60 -1.66 -14.22 16.39
C ALA A 60 -1.64 -12.92 15.57
N GLY A 61 -2.76 -12.20 15.54
CA GLY A 61 -2.92 -10.95 14.80
C GLY A 61 -3.26 -11.10 13.30
N VAL A 62 -3.26 -12.33 12.76
CA VAL A 62 -3.73 -12.56 11.39
C VAL A 62 -5.25 -12.53 11.37
N VAL A 63 -5.82 -11.62 10.59
CA VAL A 63 -7.28 -11.50 10.42
C VAL A 63 -7.80 -12.37 9.28
N ALA A 64 -7.05 -12.48 8.19
CA ALA A 64 -7.42 -13.28 7.04
C ALA A 64 -6.19 -13.72 6.24
N VAL A 65 -6.32 -14.85 5.53
CA VAL A 65 -5.35 -15.31 4.53
C VAL A 65 -6.13 -15.75 3.30
N TYR A 66 -5.80 -15.15 2.15
CA TYR A 66 -6.41 -15.46 0.86
C TYR A 66 -5.38 -16.15 -0.04
N ALA A 67 -5.82 -17.18 -0.76
CA ALA A 67 -5.07 -17.89 -1.79
C ALA A 67 -5.81 -17.80 -3.13
N GLY A 68 -5.18 -18.28 -4.21
CA GLY A 68 -5.80 -18.27 -5.53
C GLY A 68 -7.16 -18.98 -5.61
N ALA A 69 -7.45 -19.91 -4.70
CA ALA A 69 -8.76 -20.57 -4.62
C ALA A 69 -9.89 -19.65 -4.10
N ASP A 70 -9.55 -18.57 -3.41
CA ASP A 70 -10.50 -17.63 -2.80
C ASP A 70 -10.88 -16.48 -3.76
N ILE A 71 -10.16 -16.33 -4.88
CA ILE A 71 -10.30 -15.22 -5.83
C ILE A 71 -10.71 -15.78 -7.19
N LYS A 72 -11.88 -15.35 -7.70
CA LYS A 72 -12.39 -15.69 -9.05
C LYS A 72 -11.99 -14.65 -10.09
#